data_AF-A0A1Z5SCR1-F1
#
_entry.id   AF-A0A1Z5SCR1-F1
#
_cell.length_a   1.000
_cell.length_b   1.000
_cell.length_c   1.000
_cell.angle_alpha   90.00
_cell.angle_beta   90.00
_cell.angle_gamma   90.00
#
_symmetry.space_group_name_H-M   'P 1'
#
loop_
_entity.id
_entity.type
_entity.pdbx_description
1 polymer ?
#
loop_
_entity_poly.entity_id
_entity_poly.type
_entity_poly.pdbx_seq_one_letter_code
_entity_poly.pdbx_strand_id
1 'polypeptide(L)'
;MKYLFLFASLFSLSSFIPNEENGIPSVSVKSLDGKSVNTSDIANDKKPIILCIWEMSCAPCIHEFDEISKKYENWQKEILQKLNPK
;
A
#
# COMPACT_ATOMS: atom_id res chain seq x y z
N MET A 1 -6.52 5.15 50.93
CA MET A 1 -5.15 4.98 50.40
C MET A 1 -4.92 3.68 49.63
N LYS A 2 -5.51 2.54 50.01
CA LYS A 2 -5.35 1.24 49.31
C LYS A 2 -5.88 1.21 47.87
N TYR A 3 -6.97 1.93 47.59
CA TYR A 3 -7.54 2.02 46.23
C TYR A 3 -6.77 2.97 45.29
N LEU A 4 -5.94 3.88 45.83
CA LEU A 4 -5.15 4.83 45.05
C LEU A 4 -3.99 4.12 44.33
N PHE A 5 -3.37 3.14 45.00
CA PHE A 5 -2.36 2.26 44.38
C PHE A 5 -2.97 1.30 43.34
N LEU A 6 -4.22 0.85 43.55
CA LEU A 6 -4.94 -0.01 42.60
C LEU A 6 -5.31 0.73 41.30
N PHE A 7 -5.66 2.01 41.38
CA PHE A 7 -5.99 2.81 40.20
C PHE A 7 -4.73 3.20 39.39
N ALA A 8 -3.61 3.44 40.06
CA ALA A 8 -2.33 3.75 39.42
C ALA A 8 -1.75 2.56 38.63
N SER A 9 -1.92 1.33 39.14
CA SER A 9 -1.47 0.10 38.46
C SER A 9 -2.25 -0.18 37.16
N LEU A 10 -3.54 0.14 37.12
CA LEU A 10 -4.39 -0.09 35.94
C LEU A 10 -4.09 0.90 34.78
N PHE A 11 -3.55 2.08 35.09
CA PHE A 11 -3.20 3.10 34.09
C PHE A 11 -1.92 2.77 33.31
N SER A 12 -0.98 2.04 33.93
CA SER A 12 0.31 1.70 33.33
C SER A 12 0.25 0.65 32.21
N LEU A 13 -0.88 -0.05 32.03
CA LEU A 13 -1.04 -1.04 30.95
C LEU A 13 -1.49 -0.45 29.61
N SER A 14 -1.73 0.86 29.51
CA SER A 14 -2.34 1.48 28.31
C SER A 14 -1.35 1.93 27.22
N SER A 15 -0.05 1.66 27.34
CA SER A 15 0.98 2.26 26.47
C SER A 15 1.57 1.33 25.41
N PHE A 16 0.74 0.60 24.66
CA PHE A 16 1.15 -0.02 23.40
C PHE A 16 0.29 0.51 22.26
N ILE A 17 0.75 1.57 21.61
CA ILE A 17 0.26 1.95 20.28
C ILE A 17 1.22 1.28 19.29
N PRO A 18 0.83 0.21 18.58
CA PRO A 18 1.66 -0.31 17.49
C PRO A 18 1.82 0.81 16.45
N ASN A 19 3.06 1.16 16.14
CA ASN A 19 3.36 2.04 15.02
C ASN A 19 3.01 1.27 13.74
N GLU A 20 1.91 1.63 13.10
CA GLU A 20 1.58 1.13 11.77
C GLU A 20 2.62 1.69 10.80
N GLU A 21 3.53 0.83 10.32
CA GLU A 21 4.41 1.19 9.21
C GLU A 21 3.54 1.33 7.95
N ASN A 22 3.10 2.55 7.72
CA ASN A 22 2.33 2.95 6.54
C ASN A 22 3.25 2.94 5.31
N GLY A 23 3.48 1.77 4.72
CA GLY A 23 4.35 1.62 3.55
C GLY A 23 4.29 0.23 2.92
N ILE A 24 4.79 0.11 1.69
CA ILE A 24 4.99 -1.20 1.06
C ILE A 24 6.16 -1.87 1.82
N PRO A 25 5.98 -3.09 2.37
CA PRO A 25 7.05 -3.76 3.11
C PRO A 25 8.22 -4.06 2.16
N SER A 26 9.46 -4.07 2.68
CA SER A 26 10.64 -4.46 1.89
C SER A 26 10.76 -5.98 1.84
N VAL A 27 10.38 -6.58 0.71
CA VAL A 27 10.43 -8.02 0.45
C VAL A 27 10.98 -8.28 -0.94
N SER A 28 11.75 -9.37 -1.10
CA SER A 28 12.26 -9.79 -2.41
C SER A 28 11.21 -10.63 -3.12
N VAL A 29 10.80 -10.19 -4.31
CA VAL A 29 9.90 -10.91 -5.22
C VAL A 29 10.62 -11.28 -6.52
N LYS A 30 10.00 -12.16 -7.32
CA LYS A 30 10.51 -12.55 -8.64
C LYS A 30 9.74 -11.83 -9.73
N SER A 31 10.47 -11.18 -10.63
CA SER A 31 9.90 -10.63 -11.86
C SER A 31 9.65 -11.74 -12.90
N LEU A 32 8.92 -11.40 -13.96
CA LEU A 32 8.58 -12.34 -15.04
C LEU A 32 9.82 -12.89 -15.78
N ASP A 33 10.94 -12.16 -15.77
CA ASP A 33 12.23 -12.60 -16.32
C ASP A 33 13.11 -13.35 -15.29
N GLY A 34 12.57 -13.68 -14.11
CA GLY A 34 13.23 -14.48 -13.08
C GLY A 34 14.23 -13.72 -12.18
N LYS A 35 14.41 -12.41 -12.40
CA LYS A 35 15.27 -11.57 -11.55
C LYS A 35 14.64 -11.36 -10.18
N SER A 36 15.50 -11.18 -9.17
CA SER A 36 15.06 -10.75 -7.83
C SER A 36 14.88 -9.24 -7.84
N VAL A 37 13.73 -8.76 -7.38
CA VAL A 37 13.41 -7.34 -7.23
C VAL A 37 12.92 -7.10 -5.80
N ASN A 38 13.38 -6.05 -5.14
CA ASN A 38 12.86 -5.68 -3.83
C ASN A 38 11.67 -4.72 -4.02
N THR A 39 10.58 -4.95 -3.28
CA THR A 39 9.41 -4.06 -3.29
C THR A 39 9.70 -2.65 -2.76
N SER A 40 10.79 -2.45 -2.00
CA SER A 40 11.28 -1.12 -1.62
C SER A 40 11.71 -0.27 -2.81
N ASP A 41 12.05 -0.93 -3.93
CA ASP A 41 12.57 -0.27 -5.14
C ASP A 41 11.44 0.19 -6.07
N ILE A 42 10.18 -0.12 -5.74
CA ILE A 42 9.01 0.32 -6.49
C ILE A 42 8.87 1.85 -6.34
N ALA A 43 9.17 2.57 -7.42
CA ALA A 43 9.05 4.01 -7.51
C ALA A 43 8.47 4.43 -8.87
N ASN A 44 7.77 5.56 -8.92
CA ASN A 44 7.15 6.09 -10.14
C ASN A 44 7.25 7.62 -10.22
N ASP A 45 8.42 8.22 -9.99
CA ASP A 45 8.66 9.68 -10.13
C ASP A 45 7.58 10.56 -9.47
N LYS A 46 7.15 10.22 -8.25
CA LYS A 46 6.06 10.92 -7.52
C LYS A 46 4.67 10.87 -8.18
N LYS A 47 4.47 10.06 -9.23
CA LYS A 47 3.16 9.67 -9.77
C LYS A 47 2.56 8.57 -8.89
N PRO A 48 1.22 8.50 -8.76
CA PRO A 48 0.56 7.43 -8.02
C PRO A 48 0.87 6.06 -8.65
N ILE A 49 0.82 5.02 -7.82
CA ILE A 49 1.08 3.63 -8.21
C ILE A 49 -0.17 2.82 -7.90
N ILE A 50 -0.62 1.99 -8.85
CA ILE A 50 -1.67 1.00 -8.63
C ILE A 50 -0.98 -0.35 -8.46
N LEU A 51 -1.04 -0.92 -7.25
CA LEU A 51 -0.48 -2.23 -6.94
C LEU A 51 -1.60 -3.28 -6.96
N CYS A 52 -1.64 -4.10 -8.02
CA CYS A 52 -2.64 -5.14 -8.21
C CYS A 52 -2.13 -6.51 -7.69
N ILE A 53 -2.63 -6.98 -6.55
CA ILE A 53 -2.30 -8.30 -6.00
C ILE A 53 -3.42 -9.28 -6.38
N TRP A 54 -3.10 -10.31 -7.15
CA TRP A 54 -4.11 -11.24 -7.68
C TRP A 54 -3.56 -12.65 -7.86
N GLU A 55 -4.45 -13.59 -8.18
CA GLU A 55 -4.16 -14.98 -8.51
C GLU A 55 -4.80 -15.34 -9.87
N MET A 56 -4.15 -16.22 -10.63
CA MET A 56 -4.48 -16.54 -12.03
C MET A 56 -5.95 -16.90 -12.30
N SER A 57 -6.69 -17.41 -11.32
CA SER A 57 -8.10 -17.82 -11.47
C SER A 57 -9.08 -16.98 -10.65
N CYS A 58 -8.72 -15.75 -10.33
CA CYS A 58 -9.62 -14.82 -9.67
C CYS A 58 -10.54 -14.11 -10.69
N ALA A 59 -11.71 -14.69 -10.96
CA ALA A 59 -12.73 -14.09 -11.85
C ALA A 59 -13.10 -12.62 -11.54
N PRO A 60 -13.34 -12.21 -10.28
CA PRO A 60 -13.62 -10.80 -9.99
C PRO A 60 -12.39 -9.90 -10.24
N CYS A 61 -11.17 -10.38 -10.01
CA CYS A 61 -9.95 -9.62 -10.29
C CYS A 61 -9.77 -9.38 -11.79
N ILE A 62 -10.11 -10.37 -12.63
CA ILE A 62 -10.05 -10.24 -14.10
C ILE A 62 -11.04 -9.16 -14.56
N HIS A 63 -12.28 -9.17 -14.05
CA HIS A 63 -13.25 -8.13 -14.37
C HIS A 63 -12.75 -6.75 -13.91
N GLU A 64 -12.15 -6.65 -12.73
CA GLU A 64 -11.58 -5.40 -12.24
C GLU A 64 -10.48 -4.88 -13.18
N PHE A 65 -9.58 -5.75 -13.65
CA PHE A 65 -8.53 -5.38 -14.60
C PHE A 65 -9.07 -4.92 -15.95
N ASP A 66 -10.14 -5.53 -16.45
CA ASP A 66 -10.81 -5.08 -17.68
C ASP A 66 -11.37 -3.67 -17.53
N GLU A 67 -11.96 -3.34 -16.38
CA GLU A 67 -12.47 -1.99 -16.09
C GLU A 67 -11.36 -0.96 -15.88
N ILE A 68 -10.27 -1.35 -15.22
CA ILE A 68 -9.07 -0.51 -15.06
C ILE A 68 -8.47 -0.21 -16.44
N SER A 69 -8.33 -1.22 -17.30
CA SER A 69 -7.75 -1.09 -18.64
C SER A 69 -8.46 -0.02 -19.48
N LYS A 70 -9.80 0.02 -19.42
CA LYS A 70 -10.63 1.04 -20.12
C LYS A 70 -10.34 2.47 -19.67
N LYS A 71 -9.90 2.68 -18.43
CA LYS A 71 -9.67 4.00 -17.83
C LYS A 71 -8.20 4.39 -17.74
N TYR A 72 -7.29 3.42 -17.82
CA TYR A 72 -5.87 3.60 -17.50
C TYR A 72 -5.20 4.70 -18.32
N GLU A 73 -5.45 4.74 -19.63
CA GLU A 73 -4.89 5.77 -20.52
C GLU A 73 -5.35 7.18 -20.13
N ASN A 74 -6.63 7.33 -19.78
CA ASN A 74 -7.18 8.62 -19.35
C ASN A 74 -6.59 9.06 -18.01
N TRP A 75 -6.45 8.14 -17.05
CA TRP A 75 -5.80 8.43 -15.77
C TRP A 75 -4.35 8.89 -15.94
N GLN A 76 -3.59 8.27 -16.85
CA GLN A 76 -2.23 8.72 -17.15
C GLN A 76 -2.21 10.15 -17.69
N LYS A 77 -3.10 10.51 -18.62
CA LYS A 77 -3.23 11.86 -19.16
C LYS A 77 -3.60 12.87 -18.07
N GLU A 78 -4.57 12.55 -17.23
CA GLU A 78 -5.00 13.42 -16.12
C GLU A 78 -3.89 13.66 -15.11
N ILE A 79 -3.12 12.62 -14.75
CA ILE A 79 -1.98 12.74 -13.84
C ILE A 79 -0.90 13.62 -14.45
N LEU A 80 -0.56 13.42 -15.73
CA LEU A 80 0.42 14.26 -16.42
C LEU A 80 0.01 15.73 -16.46
N GLN A 81 -1.28 15.99 -16.71
CA GLN A 81 -1.83 17.36 -16.68
C GLN A 81 -1.79 17.97 -15.27
N LYS A 82 -2.11 17.20 -14.23
CA LYS A 82 -2.06 17.68 -12.83
C LYS A 82 -0.65 17.98 -12.36
N LEU A 83 0.35 17.21 -12.80
CA LEU A 83 1.75 17.41 -12.42
C LEU A 83 2.43 18.54 -13.20
N ASN A 84 1.96 18.82 -14.42
CA ASN A 84 2.43 19.93 -15.26
C ASN A 84 1.27 20.84 -15.63
N PRO A 85 0.72 21.62 -14.68
CA PRO A 85 -0.31 22.59 -14.99
C PRO A 85 0.28 23.63 -15.96
N LYS A 86 -0.34 23.76 -17.13
CA LYS A 86 -0.04 24.86 -18.06
C LYS A 86 -0.53 26.18 -17.51
#